data_AF-A0A8K0ABG5-F1
#
_entry.id   AF-A0A8K0ABG5-F1
#
_cell.length_a   1.000
_cell.length_b   1.000
_cell.length_c   1.000
_cell.angle_alpha   90.00
_cell.angle_beta   90.00
_cell.angle_gamma   90.00
#
_symmetry.space_group_name_H-M   'P 1'
#
loop_
_entity.id
_entity.type
_entity.pdbx_description
1 polymer ?
#
loop_
_entity_poly.entity_id
_entity_poly.type
_entity_poly.pdbx_seq_one_letter_code
_entity_poly.pdbx_strand_id
1 'polypeptide(L)'
;MATVYIAVDKADKTNGCLQVIRSSHLAGRVEHKRVAGETGADEERVNQLKKVLEHVYVELDPGDAVLFHCNVLHRSDQNRSDRRRRAYLVSYNRASNDPIYEHYNASYVPLDIVDDAEIKRCSNHTDFTGKGFVDPADNKNISGTRLGKH
;
A
#
# COMPACT_ATOMS: atom_id res chain seq x y z
N MET A 1 -0.87 -13.81 2.71
CA MET A 1 -1.56 -12.50 2.65
C MET A 1 -1.48 -11.98 1.21
N ALA A 2 -2.53 -11.35 0.72
CA ALA A 2 -2.56 -10.76 -0.61
C ALA A 2 -3.24 -9.40 -0.58
N THR A 3 -2.85 -8.50 -1.47
CA THR A 3 -3.47 -7.20 -1.65
C THR A 3 -4.10 -7.14 -3.04
N VAL A 4 -5.34 -6.66 -3.09
CA VAL A 4 -6.02 -6.26 -4.31
C VAL A 4 -5.87 -4.75 -4.42
N TYR A 5 -5.26 -4.29 -5.50
CA TYR A 5 -5.16 -2.87 -5.85
C TYR A 5 -6.10 -2.61 -7.02
N ILE A 6 -7.08 -1.75 -6.82
CA ILE A 6 -8.08 -1.37 -7.84
C ILE A 6 -7.82 0.07 -8.25
N ALA A 7 -7.56 0.29 -9.54
CA ALA A 7 -7.31 1.61 -10.08
C ALA A 7 -8.61 2.41 -10.18
N VAL A 8 -8.68 3.54 -9.46
CA VAL A 8 -9.81 4.48 -9.58
C VAL A 8 -9.54 5.50 -10.69
N ASP A 9 -8.28 5.94 -10.79
CA ASP A 9 -7.77 6.75 -11.90
C ASP A 9 -6.80 5.91 -12.72
N LYS A 10 -6.57 6.30 -13.99
CA LYS A 10 -5.53 5.68 -14.83
C LYS A 10 -4.18 5.77 -14.12
N ALA A 11 -3.46 4.65 -14.07
CA ALA A 11 -2.10 4.58 -13.55
C ALA A 11 -1.16 4.15 -14.69
N ASP A 12 -0.19 4.98 -15.04
CA ASP A 12 0.80 4.68 -16.06
C ASP A 12 2.19 5.16 -15.62
N LYS A 13 3.22 4.93 -16.43
CA LYS A 13 4.59 5.36 -16.11
C LYS A 13 4.70 6.87 -15.87
N THR A 14 3.84 7.69 -16.48
CA THR A 14 3.94 9.15 -16.40
C THR A 14 3.43 9.72 -15.08
N ASN A 15 2.51 9.02 -14.40
CA ASN A 15 1.96 9.43 -13.11
C ASN A 15 2.36 8.51 -11.94
N GLY A 16 3.39 7.69 -12.15
CA GLY A 16 4.01 6.86 -11.12
C GLY A 16 3.21 5.61 -10.80
N CYS A 17 2.83 4.81 -11.80
CA CYS A 17 2.19 3.50 -11.60
C CYS A 17 2.97 2.57 -10.65
N LEU A 18 2.28 1.52 -10.18
CA LEU A 18 2.90 0.48 -9.37
C LEU A 18 4.01 -0.20 -10.18
N GLN A 19 5.13 -0.44 -9.53
CA GLN A 19 6.26 -1.19 -10.07
C GLN A 19 6.46 -2.43 -9.24
N VAL A 20 6.75 -3.56 -9.87
CA VAL A 20 7.00 -4.85 -9.20
C VAL A 20 8.25 -5.50 -9.74
N ILE A 21 8.99 -6.21 -8.87
CA ILE A 21 10.00 -7.16 -9.33
C ILE A 21 9.29 -8.51 -9.46
N ARG A 22 9.06 -8.98 -10.69
CA ARG A 22 8.31 -10.21 -10.97
C ARG A 22 8.95 -11.38 -10.23
N SER A 23 8.11 -12.24 -9.65
CA SER A 23 8.53 -13.44 -8.89
C SER A 23 9.34 -13.19 -7.61
N SER A 24 9.56 -11.94 -7.21
CA SER A 24 10.33 -11.61 -6.00
C SER A 24 9.74 -12.17 -4.69
N HIS A 25 8.44 -12.47 -4.66
CA HIS A 25 7.80 -13.13 -3.52
C HIS A 25 8.33 -14.55 -3.25
N LEU A 26 8.98 -15.18 -4.23
CA LEU A 26 9.65 -16.48 -4.11
C LEU A 26 11.06 -16.37 -3.52
N ALA A 27 11.61 -15.15 -3.40
CA ALA A 27 12.93 -14.91 -2.81
C ALA A 27 12.93 -14.91 -1.26
N GLY A 28 11.84 -15.38 -0.64
CA GLY A 28 11.64 -15.34 0.80
C GLY A 28 11.30 -13.94 1.32
N ARG A 29 11.20 -13.81 2.65
CA ARG A 29 10.89 -12.53 3.30
C ARG A 29 12.11 -11.62 3.27
N VAL A 30 11.91 -10.39 2.79
CA VAL A 30 12.90 -9.31 2.87
C VAL A 30 12.54 -8.44 4.06
N GLU A 31 13.47 -8.29 5.01
CA GLU A 31 13.22 -7.47 6.18
C GLU A 31 13.22 -5.99 5.85
N HIS A 32 12.44 -5.24 6.64
CA HIS A 32 12.39 -3.80 6.52
C HIS A 32 13.57 -3.18 7.27
N LYS A 33 14.33 -2.31 6.61
CA LYS A 33 15.36 -1.47 7.23
C LYS A 33 14.86 -0.04 7.26
N ARG A 34 15.13 0.68 8.35
CA ARG A 34 14.90 2.13 8.41
C ARG A 34 16.15 2.84 7.90
N VAL A 35 16.01 3.63 6.84
CA VAL A 35 17.07 4.47 6.30
C VAL A 35 16.52 5.90 6.21
N ALA A 36 17.23 6.86 6.80
CA ALA A 36 16.85 8.28 6.80
C ALA A 36 15.41 8.60 7.26
N GLY A 37 14.84 7.78 8.15
CA GLY A 37 13.48 7.97 8.69
C GLY A 37 12.38 7.20 7.96
N GLU A 38 12.65 6.75 6.73
CA GLU A 38 11.74 5.93 5.93
C GLU A 38 11.99 4.43 6.17
N THR A 39 10.91 3.67 6.25
CA THR A 39 10.96 2.20 6.38
C THR A 39 10.88 1.61 4.96
N GLY A 40 11.95 0.97 4.50
CA GLY A 40 12.03 0.36 3.18
C GLY A 40 12.50 -1.10 3.23
N ALA A 41 12.35 -1.81 2.11
CA ALA A 41 12.98 -3.12 1.96
C ALA A 41 14.51 -2.98 1.92
N ASP A 42 15.24 -4.01 2.35
CA ASP A 42 16.70 -4.06 2.26
C ASP A 42 17.22 -3.78 0.84
N GLU A 43 17.80 -2.59 0.63
CA GLU A 43 18.20 -2.10 -0.69
C GLU A 43 19.24 -2.99 -1.37
N GLU A 44 20.16 -3.57 -0.60
CA GLU A 44 21.16 -4.48 -1.15
C GLU A 44 20.47 -5.68 -1.81
N ARG A 45 19.51 -6.28 -1.10
CA ARG A 45 18.75 -7.44 -1.60
C ARG A 45 17.86 -7.07 -2.78
N VAL A 46 17.20 -5.91 -2.73
CA VAL A 46 16.43 -5.38 -3.86
C VAL A 46 17.31 -5.22 -5.10
N ASN A 47 18.51 -4.65 -4.95
CA ASN A 47 19.45 -4.42 -6.04
C ASN A 47 19.99 -5.72 -6.64
N GLN A 48 20.25 -6.76 -5.83
CA GLN A 48 20.63 -8.07 -6.37
C GLN A 48 19.47 -8.72 -7.14
N LEU A 49 18.25 -8.64 -6.62
CA LEU A 49 17.07 -9.20 -7.30
C LEU A 49 16.79 -8.51 -8.63
N LYS A 50 16.94 -7.17 -8.72
CA LYS A 50 16.79 -6.43 -9.98
C LYS A 50 17.76 -6.84 -11.09
N LYS A 51 18.90 -7.45 -10.76
CA LYS A 51 19.87 -7.94 -11.76
C LYS A 51 19.42 -9.23 -12.43
N VAL A 52 18.58 -10.03 -11.75
CA VAL A 52 18.23 -11.39 -12.17
C VAL A 52 16.74 -11.61 -12.38
N LEU A 53 15.89 -10.69 -11.91
CA LEU A 53 14.44 -10.73 -12.07
C LEU A 53 13.94 -9.51 -12.87
N GLU A 54 12.84 -9.71 -13.58
CA GLU A 54 12.22 -8.68 -14.39
C GLU A 54 11.60 -7.58 -13.50
N HIS A 55 11.89 -6.31 -13.84
CA HIS A 55 11.24 -5.15 -13.25
C HIS A 55 10.10 -4.68 -14.14
N VAL A 56 8.86 -4.77 -13.64
CA VAL A 56 7.63 -4.56 -14.41
C VAL A 56 6.90 -3.32 -13.91
N TYR A 57 6.50 -2.46 -14.84
CA TYR A 57 5.56 -1.36 -14.59
C TYR A 57 4.15 -1.86 -14.83
N VAL A 58 3.29 -1.72 -13.82
CA VAL A 58 1.91 -2.19 -13.83
C VAL A 58 1.02 -1.01 -14.20
N GLU A 59 0.83 -0.82 -15.51
CA GLU A 59 -0.07 0.20 -16.04
C GLU A 59 -1.50 -0.33 -16.02
N LEU A 60 -2.44 0.48 -15.51
CA LEU A 60 -3.82 0.11 -15.23
C LEU A 60 -4.74 1.23 -15.73
N ASP A 61 -5.83 0.87 -16.39
CA ASP A 61 -6.93 1.78 -16.68
C ASP A 61 -7.94 1.82 -15.51
N PRO A 62 -8.79 2.86 -15.41
CA PRO A 62 -9.83 2.93 -14.38
C PRO A 62 -10.71 1.68 -14.38
N GLY A 63 -10.83 1.03 -13.22
CA GLY A 63 -11.56 -0.23 -13.04
C GLY A 63 -10.69 -1.49 -13.10
N ASP A 64 -9.46 -1.41 -13.63
CA ASP A 64 -8.54 -2.54 -13.59
C ASP A 64 -8.10 -2.86 -12.16
N ALA A 65 -7.85 -4.14 -11.91
CA ALA A 65 -7.34 -4.63 -10.64
C ALA A 65 -6.08 -5.48 -10.82
N VAL A 66 -5.11 -5.28 -9.94
CA VAL A 66 -3.95 -6.16 -9.80
C VAL A 66 -3.96 -6.81 -8.41
N LEU A 67 -3.73 -8.11 -8.38
CA LEU A 67 -3.60 -8.89 -7.15
C LEU A 67 -2.14 -9.26 -6.97
N PHE A 68 -1.59 -9.01 -5.79
CA PHE A 68 -0.21 -9.37 -5.50
C PHE A 68 0.02 -9.89 -4.09
N HIS A 69 1.02 -10.76 -3.98
CA HIS A 69 1.44 -11.37 -2.72
C HIS A 69 2.14 -10.35 -1.82
N CYS A 70 1.97 -10.45 -0.49
CA CYS A 70 2.55 -9.50 0.46
C CYS A 70 4.10 -9.39 0.43
N ASN A 71 4.78 -10.45 -0.04
CA ASN A 71 6.23 -10.48 -0.18
C ASN A 71 6.72 -10.04 -1.56
N VAL A 72 5.83 -9.68 -2.50
CA VAL A 72 6.31 -9.12 -3.77
C VAL A 72 6.98 -7.78 -3.47
N LEU A 73 8.20 -7.59 -3.94
CA LEU A 73 8.85 -6.30 -3.89
C LEU A 73 8.16 -5.38 -4.89
N HIS A 74 7.61 -4.28 -4.36
CA HIS A 74 6.89 -3.30 -5.15
C HIS A 74 7.18 -1.88 -4.64
N ARG A 75 7.04 -0.90 -5.54
CA ARG A 75 7.14 0.52 -5.22
C ARG A 75 6.25 1.34 -6.14
N SER A 76 6.08 2.62 -5.83
CA SER A 76 5.57 3.60 -6.79
C SER A 76 6.48 4.82 -6.72
N ASP A 77 6.71 5.45 -7.85
CA ASP A 77 7.49 6.68 -7.88
C ASP A 77 6.60 7.88 -7.53
N GLN A 78 7.24 9.00 -7.18
CA GLN A 78 6.54 10.26 -6.97
C GLN A 78 5.79 10.66 -8.25
N ASN A 79 4.48 10.91 -8.13
CA ASN A 79 3.70 11.42 -9.24
C ASN A 79 4.07 12.88 -9.51
N ARG A 80 4.67 13.14 -10.67
CA ARG A 80 5.06 14.48 -11.14
C ARG A 80 4.13 15.04 -12.23
N SER A 81 3.09 14.30 -12.59
CA SER A 81 2.09 14.73 -13.56
C SER A 81 1.04 15.64 -12.92
N ASP A 82 0.18 16.22 -13.76
CA ASP A 82 -1.02 16.96 -13.38
C ASP A 82 -2.23 16.05 -13.07
N ARG A 83 -2.12 14.74 -13.35
CA ARG A 83 -3.19 13.76 -13.15
C ARG A 83 -3.08 13.09 -11.79
N ARG A 84 -4.22 12.88 -11.14
CA ARG A 84 -4.30 12.06 -9.92
C ARG A 84 -4.08 10.58 -10.25
N ARG A 85 -3.66 9.80 -9.24
CA ARG A 85 -3.50 8.34 -9.29
C ARG A 85 -4.13 7.71 -8.05
N ARG A 86 -5.46 7.85 -7.92
CA ARG A 86 -6.21 7.24 -6.82
C ARG A 86 -6.35 5.74 -7.04
N ALA A 87 -6.23 5.00 -5.96
CA ALA A 87 -6.45 3.57 -5.94
C ALA A 87 -7.14 3.16 -4.66
N TYR A 88 -7.93 2.11 -4.74
CA TYR A 88 -8.55 1.46 -3.60
C TYR A 88 -7.82 0.14 -3.34
N LEU A 89 -7.27 -0.02 -2.15
CA LEU A 89 -6.48 -1.19 -1.77
C LEU A 89 -7.22 -1.97 -0.69
N VAL A 90 -7.39 -3.27 -0.92
CA VAL A 90 -7.96 -4.20 0.04
C VAL A 90 -6.95 -5.31 0.30
N SER A 91 -6.54 -5.49 1.55
CA SER A 91 -5.59 -6.53 1.93
C SER A 91 -6.29 -7.66 2.67
N TYR A 92 -6.04 -8.88 2.25
CA TYR A 92 -6.63 -10.09 2.80
C TYR A 92 -5.56 -10.90 3.51
N ASN A 93 -5.85 -11.21 4.78
CA ASN A 93 -5.10 -12.18 5.56
C ASN A 93 -5.99 -13.38 5.90
N ARG A 94 -5.39 -14.57 6.08
CA ARG A 94 -6.14 -15.72 6.56
C ARG A 94 -6.39 -15.54 8.06
N ALA A 95 -7.57 -15.90 8.55
CA ALA A 95 -7.87 -15.93 9.98
C ALA A 95 -6.87 -16.80 10.76
N SER A 96 -6.36 -17.86 10.14
CA SER A 96 -5.33 -18.75 10.70
C SER A 96 -3.90 -18.17 10.65
N ASN A 97 -3.69 -16.97 10.10
CA ASN A 97 -2.39 -16.32 10.01
C ASN A 97 -2.35 -15.10 10.94
N ASP A 98 -2.69 -15.35 12.21
CA ASP A 98 -2.68 -14.36 13.29
C ASP A 98 -1.23 -13.99 13.65
N PRO A 99 -0.92 -12.73 13.96
CA PRO A 99 0.44 -12.32 14.29
C PRO A 99 0.85 -12.90 15.65
N ILE A 100 2.11 -13.34 15.75
CA ILE A 100 2.69 -13.84 17.01
C ILE A 100 2.88 -12.70 18.01
N TYR A 101 3.22 -11.51 17.52
CA TYR A 101 3.46 -10.33 18.34
C TYR A 101 2.24 -9.42 18.34
N GLU A 102 1.84 -8.95 19.52
CA GLU A 102 0.75 -7.98 19.64
C GLU A 102 1.09 -6.69 18.89
N HIS A 103 0.21 -6.32 17.97
CA HIS A 103 0.29 -5.09 17.19
C HIS A 103 -1.13 -4.52 17.04
N TYR A 104 -1.24 -3.19 17.15
CA TYR A 104 -2.52 -2.46 17.19
C TYR A 104 -3.50 -2.77 16.03
N ASN A 105 -3.03 -3.25 14.88
CA ASN A 105 -3.85 -3.40 13.66
C ASN A 105 -3.85 -4.81 13.02
N ALA A 106 -3.25 -5.83 13.64
CA ALA A 106 -2.87 -7.04 12.91
C ALA A 106 -3.60 -8.33 13.31
N SER A 107 -4.23 -8.39 14.47
CA SER A 107 -4.91 -9.60 14.95
C SER A 107 -6.26 -9.81 14.28
N TYR A 108 -6.62 -11.08 14.07
CA TYR A 108 -7.93 -11.45 13.56
C TYR A 108 -9.02 -11.07 14.56
N VAL A 109 -9.98 -10.29 14.09
CA VAL A 109 -11.21 -9.97 14.82
C VAL A 109 -12.37 -10.58 14.04
N PRO A 110 -13.08 -11.57 14.60
CA PRO A 110 -14.30 -12.09 14.00
C PRO A 110 -15.31 -10.95 13.79
N LEU A 111 -16.01 -10.98 12.65
CA LEU A 111 -17.11 -10.06 12.42
C LEU A 111 -18.38 -10.66 13.01
N ASP A 112 -19.03 -9.90 13.88
CA ASP A 112 -20.39 -10.19 14.33
C ASP A 112 -21.36 -9.85 13.20
N ILE A 113 -21.78 -10.87 12.45
CA ILE A 113 -22.75 -10.69 11.37
C ILE A 113 -24.11 -10.39 11.99
N VAL A 114 -24.67 -9.24 11.64
CA VAL A 114 -25.99 -8.79 12.07
C VAL A 114 -26.99 -8.83 10.90
N ASP A 115 -28.28 -8.77 11.24
CA ASP A 115 -29.36 -8.70 10.24
C ASP A 115 -29.30 -7.40 9.42
N ASP A 116 -29.68 -7.44 8.14
CA ASP A 116 -29.69 -6.28 7.25
C ASP A 116 -30.48 -5.08 7.81
N ALA A 117 -31.52 -5.34 8.61
CA ALA A 117 -32.30 -4.28 9.23
C ALA A 117 -31.51 -3.48 10.27
N GLU A 118 -30.35 -3.96 10.74
CA GLU A 118 -29.44 -3.18 11.57
C GLU A 118 -28.88 -1.95 10.83
N ILE A 119 -28.72 -1.99 9.51
CA ILE A 119 -28.25 -0.83 8.72
C ILE A 119 -29.16 0.39 8.94
N LYS A 120 -30.46 0.15 9.14
CA LYS A 120 -31.45 1.21 9.42
C LYS A 120 -31.48 1.63 10.88
N ARG A 121 -31.06 0.76 11.80
CA ARG A 121 -31.07 0.98 13.25
C ARG A 121 -29.79 1.63 13.76
N CYS A 122 -28.65 1.40 13.11
CA CYS A 122 -27.39 1.98 13.52
C CYS A 122 -27.37 3.50 13.33
N SER A 123 -26.80 4.20 14.30
CA SER A 123 -26.69 5.65 14.29
C SER A 123 -25.50 6.11 13.43
N ASN A 124 -25.73 7.05 12.52
CA ASN A 124 -24.65 7.68 11.78
C ASN A 124 -23.84 8.58 12.73
N HIS A 125 -22.61 8.18 13.03
CA HIS A 125 -21.67 9.04 13.77
C HIS A 125 -21.03 10.04 12.81
N THR A 126 -21.60 11.24 12.75
CA THR A 126 -21.06 12.38 11.99
C THR A 126 -20.08 13.23 12.80
N ASP A 127 -19.87 12.89 14.07
CA ASP A 127 -18.87 13.54 14.89
C ASP A 127 -17.46 13.02 14.53
N PHE A 128 -16.61 13.98 14.15
CA PHE A 128 -15.20 13.76 13.84
C PHE A 128 -14.28 14.35 14.91
N THR A 129 -14.82 14.87 16.01
CA THR A 129 -14.05 15.35 17.16
C THR A 129 -13.09 14.26 17.63
N GLY A 130 -11.78 14.56 17.67
CA GLY A 130 -10.74 13.60 18.04
C GLY A 130 -10.29 12.64 16.93
N LYS A 131 -10.95 12.64 15.76
CA LYS A 131 -10.48 11.90 14.59
C LYS A 131 -9.50 12.78 13.80
N GLY A 132 -8.22 12.43 13.85
CA GLY A 132 -7.19 13.13 13.08
C GLY A 132 -7.25 12.73 11.61
N PHE A 133 -7.53 13.69 10.73
CA PHE A 133 -7.14 13.57 9.33
C PHE A 133 -5.69 14.05 9.25
N VAL A 134 -4.80 13.22 8.71
CA VAL A 134 -3.41 13.61 8.52
C VAL A 134 -3.38 14.75 7.50
N ASP A 135 -2.99 15.94 7.95
CA ASP A 135 -2.63 17.01 7.02
C ASP A 135 -1.34 16.58 6.29
N PRO A 136 -1.32 16.55 4.95
CA PRO A 136 -0.11 16.29 4.19
C PRO A 136 1.07 17.20 4.59
N ALA A 137 0.82 18.42 5.08
CA ALA A 137 1.85 19.32 5.59
C ALA A 137 2.53 18.81 6.87
N ASP A 138 1.81 18.03 7.68
CA ASP A 138 2.29 17.50 8.96
C ASP A 138 2.85 16.07 8.85
N ASN A 139 2.76 15.46 7.66
CA ASN A 139 3.26 14.11 7.42
C ASN A 139 4.79 14.12 7.24
N LYS A 140 5.51 13.74 8.29
CA LYS A 140 6.98 13.62 8.32
C LYS A 140 7.57 12.64 7.29
N ASN A 141 6.74 11.78 6.67
CA ASN A 141 7.16 10.88 5.58
C ASN A 141 7.04 11.54 4.18
N ILE A 142 6.58 12.79 4.08
CA ILE A 142 6.51 13.55 2.81
C ILE A 142 7.78 14.43 2.62
N SER A 143 8.81 14.28 3.45
CA SER A 143 10.09 14.97 3.32
C SER A 143 10.98 14.44 2.18
N GLY A 144 10.39 14.11 1.02
CA GLY A 144 11.10 14.12 -0.24
C GLY A 144 11.44 15.57 -0.56
N THR A 145 12.68 15.94 -0.30
CA THR A 145 13.25 17.28 -0.49
C THR A 145 12.76 17.91 -1.80
N ARG A 146 12.11 19.07 -1.73
CA ARG A 146 12.06 20.01 -2.86
C ARG A 146 13.52 20.36 -3.16
N LEU A 147 14.16 19.65 -4.07
CA LEU A 147 15.39 20.11 -4.68
C LEU A 147 15.04 21.43 -5.38
N GLY A 148 15.57 22.50 -4.80
CA GLY A 148 15.33 23.86 -5.24
C GLY A 148 15.75 24.06 -6.68
N LYS A 149 15.05 25.00 -7.32
CA LYS A 149 15.53 25.65 -8.52
C LYS A 149 16.89 26.28 -8.24
N HIS A 150 17.92 25.83 -8.94
CA HIS A 150 19.03 26.63 -9.43
C HIS A 150 19.35 26.15 -10.84
#